data_AF-A0A957WT64-F1
#
_entry.id   AF-A0A957WT64-F1
#
_cell.length_a   1.000
_cell.length_b   1.000
_cell.length_c   1.000
_cell.angle_alpha   90.00
_cell.angle_beta   90.00
_cell.angle_gamma   90.00
#
_symmetry.space_group_name_H-M   'P 1'
#
loop_
_entity.id
_entity.type
_entity.pdbx_description
1 polymer ?
#
loop_
_entity_poly.entity_id
_entity_poly.type
_entity_poly.pdbx_seq_one_letter_code
_entity_poly.pdbx_strand_id
1 'polypeptide(L)'
;ESAGPTTRAKSDNFAHDMYYNNTDFDIVDRVVDLAGQKGVKPAQIALAWLLHRPGVTAPIIGASKMSHLEEAVAALDISLTTEDCQYLEEPYLPHPVLGHS
;
A
#
# COMPACT_ATOMS: atom_id res chain seq x y z
N GLU A 1 -13.94 -2.59 -7.01
CA GLU A 1 -13.50 -2.09 -8.33
C GLU A 1 -14.19 -0.77 -8.70
N SER A 2 -13.43 0.33 -8.72
CA SER A 2 -13.70 1.42 -9.66
C SER A 2 -12.34 1.92 -10.09
N ALA A 3 -12.05 1.88 -11.39
CA ALA A 3 -10.88 2.53 -11.95
C ALA A 3 -10.70 3.91 -11.30
N GLY A 4 -9.47 4.22 -10.84
CA GLY A 4 -9.15 5.46 -10.14
C GLY A 4 -9.65 6.72 -10.85
N PRO A 5 -9.59 7.91 -10.21
CA PRO A 5 -10.31 9.08 -10.70
C PRO A 5 -9.76 9.66 -12.02
N THR A 6 -8.55 9.28 -12.44
CA THR A 6 -7.87 9.86 -13.60
C THR A 6 -8.31 9.23 -14.92
N THR A 7 -8.16 9.97 -16.02
CA THR A 7 -8.44 9.44 -17.37
C THR A 7 -7.66 8.15 -17.63
N ARG A 8 -6.35 8.14 -17.31
CA ARG A 8 -5.51 6.96 -17.46
C ARG A 8 -6.06 5.77 -16.67
N ALA A 9 -6.41 5.96 -15.41
CA ALA A 9 -6.92 4.86 -14.59
C ALA A 9 -8.20 4.24 -15.16
N LYS A 10 -9.05 5.02 -15.84
CA LYS A 10 -10.30 4.56 -16.47
C LYS A 10 -10.14 3.91 -17.84
N SER A 11 -9.03 4.16 -18.54
CA SER A 11 -8.85 3.72 -19.93
C SER A 11 -7.67 2.76 -20.15
N ASP A 12 -6.74 2.66 -19.21
CA ASP A 12 -5.52 1.84 -19.33
C ASP A 12 -5.78 0.38 -18.92
N ASN A 13 -6.60 -0.32 -19.71
CA ASN A 13 -6.93 -1.74 -19.47
C ASN A 13 -5.69 -2.63 -19.50
N PHE A 14 -4.69 -2.30 -20.34
CA PHE A 14 -3.45 -3.05 -20.42
C PHE A 14 -2.68 -3.05 -19.10
N ALA A 15 -2.53 -1.89 -18.45
CA ALA A 15 -1.94 -1.83 -17.13
C ALA A 15 -2.79 -2.58 -16.09
N HIS A 16 -4.12 -2.56 -16.25
CA HIS A 16 -5.00 -3.25 -15.32
C HIS A 16 -4.79 -4.77 -15.38
N ASP A 17 -4.82 -5.33 -16.58
CA ASP A 17 -4.65 -6.77 -16.85
C ASP A 17 -3.23 -7.25 -16.51
N MET A 18 -2.23 -6.35 -16.59
CA MET A 18 -0.85 -6.70 -16.32
C MET A 18 -0.50 -6.67 -14.82
N TYR A 19 -0.92 -5.64 -14.08
CA TYR A 19 -0.32 -5.37 -12.77
C TYR A 19 -1.20 -5.72 -11.56
N TYR A 20 -2.51 -5.89 -11.72
CA TYR A 20 -3.40 -6.11 -10.58
C TYR A 20 -3.90 -7.55 -10.50
N ASN A 21 -3.87 -8.09 -9.29
CA ASN A 21 -4.54 -9.31 -8.88
C ASN A 21 -5.62 -8.98 -7.84
N ASN A 22 -6.65 -9.82 -7.73
CA ASN A 22 -7.73 -9.62 -6.74
C ASN A 22 -7.18 -9.49 -5.31
N THR A 23 -6.15 -10.26 -5.00
CA THR A 23 -5.44 -10.24 -3.71
C THR A 23 -4.84 -8.87 -3.36
N ASP A 24 -4.47 -8.06 -4.35
CA ASP A 24 -3.95 -6.72 -4.11
C ASP A 24 -5.02 -5.83 -3.45
N PHE A 25 -6.27 -6.01 -3.87
CA PHE A 25 -7.40 -5.28 -3.29
C PHE A 25 -7.77 -5.80 -1.90
N ASP A 26 -7.65 -7.11 -1.66
CA ASP A 26 -7.82 -7.68 -0.31
C ASP A 26 -6.82 -7.08 0.67
N ILE A 27 -5.55 -6.92 0.26
CA ILE A 27 -4.51 -6.27 1.08
C ILE A 27 -4.88 -4.80 1.33
N VAL A 28 -5.34 -4.07 0.30
CA VAL A 28 -5.77 -2.67 0.44
C VAL A 28 -6.91 -2.55 1.45
N ASP A 29 -7.90 -3.43 1.40
CA ASP A 29 -9.03 -3.42 2.34
C ASP A 29 -8.53 -3.66 3.78
N ARG A 30 -7.60 -4.59 4.00
CA ARG A 30 -6.97 -4.80 5.32
C ARG A 30 -6.20 -3.58 5.82
N VAL A 31 -5.48 -2.88 4.94
CA VAL A 31 -4.80 -1.62 5.27
C VAL A 31 -5.81 -0.55 5.69
N VAL A 32 -6.94 -0.43 4.97
CA VAL A 32 -8.01 0.53 5.27
C VAL A 32 -8.66 0.20 6.61
N ASP A 33 -8.97 -1.07 6.87
CA ASP A 33 -9.57 -1.53 8.12
C ASP A 33 -8.66 -1.23 9.31
N LEU A 34 -7.38 -1.58 9.21
CA LEU A 34 -6.41 -1.33 10.28
C LEU A 34 -6.19 0.17 10.53
N ALA A 35 -6.17 0.96 9.46
CA ALA A 35 -6.09 2.42 9.56
C ALA A 35 -7.31 2.99 10.30
N GLY A 36 -8.51 2.49 10.01
CA GLY A 36 -9.74 2.84 10.72
C GLY A 36 -9.68 2.51 12.20
N GLN A 37 -9.19 1.31 12.57
CA GLN A 37 -9.02 0.90 13.96
C GLN A 37 -8.05 1.78 14.74
N LYS A 38 -6.96 2.22 14.10
CA LYS A 38 -5.92 3.07 14.71
C LYS A 38 -6.19 4.57 14.58
N GLY A 39 -7.24 4.98 13.86
CA GLY A 39 -7.58 6.39 13.67
C GLY A 39 -6.58 7.17 12.80
N VAL A 40 -5.92 6.49 11.85
CA VAL A 40 -4.88 7.05 10.97
C VAL A 40 -5.27 6.89 9.50
N LYS A 41 -4.47 7.43 8.58
CA LYS A 41 -4.70 7.27 7.13
C LYS A 41 -4.11 5.95 6.61
N PRO A 42 -4.72 5.29 5.61
CA PRO A 42 -4.20 4.06 5.00
C PRO A 42 -2.75 4.14 4.53
N ALA A 43 -2.36 5.28 3.92
CA ALA A 43 -0.98 5.50 3.47
C ALA A 43 0.03 5.46 4.62
N GLN A 44 -0.38 5.87 5.83
CA GLN A 44 0.49 5.84 7.01
C GLN A 44 0.69 4.42 7.52
N ILE A 45 -0.35 3.58 7.49
CA ILE A 45 -0.23 2.14 7.81
C ILE A 45 0.71 1.45 6.83
N ALA A 46 0.55 1.70 5.52
CA ALA A 46 1.40 1.09 4.50
C ALA A 46 2.89 1.48 4.68
N LEU A 47 3.16 2.76 4.96
CA LEU A 47 4.52 3.24 5.22
C LEU A 47 5.09 2.69 6.54
N ALA A 48 4.28 2.66 7.60
CA ALA A 48 4.68 2.09 8.89
C ALA A 48 5.05 0.60 8.73
N TRP A 49 4.25 -0.17 8.00
CA TRP A 49 4.57 -1.56 7.70
C TRP A 49 5.89 -1.70 6.94
N LEU A 50 6.10 -0.90 5.90
CA LEU A 50 7.32 -0.95 5.10
C LEU A 50 8.57 -0.64 5.93
N LEU A 51 8.47 0.32 6.85
CA LEU A 51 9.56 0.68 7.79
C LEU A 51 9.90 -0.44 8.78
N HIS A 52 8.97 -1.35 9.09
CA HIS A 52 9.20 -2.50 9.98
C HIS A 52 9.84 -3.70 9.25
N ARG A 53 9.99 -3.66 7.91
CA ARG A 53 10.46 -4.82 7.16
C ARG A 53 11.97 -5.01 7.26
N PRO A 54 12.44 -6.25 7.48
CA PRO A 54 13.86 -6.57 7.42
C PRO A 54 14.45 -6.15 6.06
N GLY A 55 15.58 -5.44 6.11
CA GLY A 55 16.28 -4.96 4.91
C GLY A 55 15.82 -3.60 4.38
N VAL A 56 14.75 -3.00 4.93
CA VAL A 56 14.35 -1.64 4.58
C VAL A 56 15.06 -0.65 5.50
N THR A 57 15.91 0.21 4.93
CA THR A 57 16.55 1.32 5.67
C THR A 57 15.69 2.59 5.64
N ALA A 58 15.18 2.94 4.46
CA ALA A 58 14.27 4.06 4.28
C ALA A 58 13.42 3.85 3.01
N PRO A 59 12.09 4.07 3.07
CA PRO A 59 11.25 4.06 1.88
C PRO A 59 11.46 5.31 1.03
N ILE A 60 11.39 5.16 -0.30
CA ILE A 60 11.37 6.28 -1.24
C ILE A 60 9.92 6.68 -1.48
N ILE A 61 9.58 7.94 -1.22
CA ILE A 61 8.23 8.48 -1.41
C ILE A 61 8.19 9.53 -2.51
N GLY A 62 7.09 9.56 -3.27
CA GLY A 62 6.79 10.65 -4.22
C GLY A 62 5.72 11.57 -3.64
N ALA A 63 6.04 12.86 -3.47
CA ALA A 63 5.12 13.86 -2.94
C ALA A 63 5.03 15.06 -3.89
N SER A 64 3.82 15.38 -4.35
CA SER A 64 3.51 16.59 -5.13
C SER A 64 2.81 17.67 -4.32
N LYS A 65 2.49 17.39 -3.05
CA LYS A 65 1.84 18.29 -2.10
C LYS A 65 2.50 18.13 -0.73
N MET A 66 2.53 19.21 0.05
CA MET A 66 3.12 19.19 1.40
C MET A 66 2.41 18.18 2.31
N SER A 67 1.08 18.08 2.21
CA SER A 67 0.29 17.13 2.99
C SER A 67 0.73 15.66 2.81
N HIS A 68 1.23 15.28 1.63
CA HIS A 68 1.74 13.92 1.42
C HIS A 68 3.03 13.67 2.21
N LEU A 69 3.90 14.70 2.34
CA LEU A 69 5.11 14.62 3.14
C LEU A 69 4.78 14.55 4.63
N GLU A 70 3.85 15.39 5.11
CA GLU A 70 3.36 15.38 6.49
C GLU A 70 2.79 14.02 6.88
N GLU A 71 1.96 13.43 6.01
CA GLU A 71 1.42 12.08 6.21
C GLU A 71 2.52 11.02 6.28
N ALA A 72 3.51 11.10 5.39
CA ALA A 72 4.63 10.15 5.39
C ALA A 72 5.52 10.28 6.63
N VAL A 73 5.76 11.50 7.12
CA VAL A 73 6.50 11.74 8.37
C VAL A 73 5.73 11.19 9.56
N ALA A 74 4.42 11.43 9.64
CA ALA A 74 3.58 10.93 10.73
C ALA A 74 3.47 9.40 10.77
N ALA A 75 3.84 8.69 9.70
CA ALA A 75 3.93 7.22 9.73
C ALA A 75 5.05 6.70 10.64
N LEU A 76 6.06 7.52 10.94
CA LEU A 76 7.18 7.16 11.84
C LEU A 76 6.73 6.94 13.28
N ASP A 77 5.62 7.56 13.68
CA ASP A 77 5.06 7.47 15.05
C ASP A 77 4.12 6.27 15.22
N ILE A 78 3.84 5.52 14.15
CA ILE A 78 2.92 4.38 14.17
C ILE A 78 3.70 3.10 14.47
N SER A 79 3.39 2.48 15.61
CA SER A 79 3.85 1.12 15.93
C SER A 79 2.81 0.08 15.49
N LEU A 80 3.28 -0.92 14.76
CA LEU A 80 2.48 -2.09 14.38
C LEU A 80 2.89 -3.28 15.23
N THR A 81 1.90 -4.02 15.75
CA THR A 81 2.19 -5.26 16.48
C THR A 81 2.53 -6.39 15.51
N THR A 82 2.96 -7.53 16.04
CA THR A 82 3.21 -8.72 15.20
C THR A 82 1.93 -9.19 14.53
N GLU A 83 0.80 -9.12 15.26
CA GLU A 83 -0.53 -9.48 14.78
C GLU A 83 -1.01 -8.51 13.69
N ASP A 84 -0.76 -7.20 13.84
CA ASP A 84 -1.04 -6.21 12.79
C ASP A 84 -0.30 -6.57 11.49
N CYS A 85 1.00 -6.85 11.58
CA CYS A 85 1.80 -7.23 10.41
C CYS A 85 1.33 -8.56 9.79
N GLN A 86 1.04 -9.57 10.61
CA GLN A 86 0.49 -10.84 10.13
C GLN A 86 -0.86 -10.65 9.45
N TYR A 87 -1.73 -9.81 10.00
CA TYR A 87 -3.01 -9.47 9.39
C TYR A 87 -2.82 -8.81 8.02
N LEU A 88 -1.86 -7.89 7.86
CA LEU A 88 -1.59 -7.28 6.55
C LEU A 88 -0.99 -8.28 5.54
N GLU A 89 -0.19 -9.24 6.01
CA GLU A 89 0.60 -10.15 5.16
C GLU A 89 -0.11 -11.45 4.79
N GLU A 90 -1.07 -11.92 5.59
CA GLU A 90 -1.76 -13.20 5.36
C GLU A 90 -2.36 -13.39 3.95
N PRO A 91 -2.99 -12.39 3.29
CA PRO A 91 -3.51 -12.59 1.96
C PRO A 91 -2.42 -12.57 0.87
N TYR A 92 -1.19 -12.14 1.17
CA TYR A 92 -0.16 -11.88 0.16
C TYR A 92 0.15 -13.08 -0.74
N LEU A 93 0.13 -12.83 -2.06
CA LEU A 93 0.59 -13.77 -3.08
C LEU A 93 1.72 -13.13 -3.90
N PRO A 94 2.83 -13.83 -4.15
CA PRO A 94 3.90 -13.32 -5.01
C PRO A 94 3.42 -13.06 -6.44
N HIS A 95 3.73 -11.87 -6.99
CA HIS A 95 3.49 -11.59 -8.41
C HIS A 95 4.51 -12.30 -9.29
N PRO A 96 4.10 -12.89 -10.43
CA PRO A 96 5.03 -13.40 -11.42
C PRO A 96 5.81 -12.25 -12.05
N VAL A 97 7.01 -12.55 -12.56
CA VAL A 97 7.75 -11.58 -13.37
C VAL A 97 7.05 -11.43 -14.72
N LEU A 98 6.82 -10.19 -15.15
CA LEU A 98 6.08 -9.83 -16.35
C LEU A 98 6.98 -9.08 -17.33
N GLY A 99 6.65 -9.12 -18.62
CA GLY A 99 7.31 -8.28 -19.62
C GLY A 99 8.71 -8.74 -20.07
N HIS A 100 9.06 -10.01 -19.86
CA HIS A 100 10.28 -10.61 -20.41
C HIS A 100 9.97 -11.95 -21.11
N SER A 101 10.86 -12.37 -22.02
CA SER A 101 10.85 -13.70 -22.68
C SER A 101 11.86 -14.63 -22.05
#